data_AF-A0A484MT31-F1
#
_entry.id   AF-A0A484MT31-F1
#
_cell.length_a   1.000
_cell.length_b   1.000
_cell.length_c   1.000
_cell.angle_alpha   90.00
_cell.angle_beta   90.00
_cell.angle_gamma   90.00
#
_symmetry.space_group_name_H-M   'P 1'
#
loop_
_entity.id
_entity.type
_entity.pdbx_description
1 polymer ?
#
loop_
_entity_poly.entity_id
_entity_poly.type
_entity_poly.pdbx_seq_one_letter_code
_entity_poly.pdbx_strand_id
1 'polypeptide(L)'
;MERQNAKLSEKARKEEYARLRMLVDNAYKKDPRIIKMKEEQKAEKRRKKDAKIQAKKQQEEEAARIAEEERRRKEEAERSAAEAALQQKKLREKEKKMLRKERAHLRTISASILAEHSVGLTSDDIEHLCATLNFDQLKNLCDSIEGAEGIAKLELLRMAMGHDPDTEEKQNEKSNIQQNGSTSSVTNGHNPFSSNERNEREWSKEEIDLLRKGVQKYPKGTSRRWEVISEYVGTGRTVDEILKATKTVLLQKPDSAKAFDSFLDRRKAAPPIASPLSMREGAEATASNVNNLCESKLGDPTSQTTGSCKNSTGDDNHDTAAAGNVTEGGDVWSPVQERALVQALKTFPKDASQRWERVAAAVPGKTVNQCKKKFASLKESFRNKKTTA
;
A
#
# COMPACT_ATOMS: atom_id res chain seq x y z
N MET A 1 -65.19 17.98 -42.70
CA MET A 1 -65.48 16.53 -42.76
C MET A 1 -64.20 15.70 -42.87
N GLU A 2 -63.69 15.34 -44.05
CA GLU A 2 -62.62 14.33 -44.22
C GLU A 2 -61.40 14.49 -43.29
N ARG A 3 -60.81 15.70 -43.21
CA ARG A 3 -59.66 15.98 -42.34
C ARG A 3 -59.94 15.80 -40.84
N GLN A 4 -61.20 15.83 -40.41
CA GLN A 4 -61.62 15.52 -39.03
C GLN A 4 -61.79 14.01 -38.86
N ASN A 5 -62.45 13.34 -39.81
CA ASN A 5 -62.62 11.89 -39.83
C ASN A 5 -61.25 11.18 -39.78
N ALA A 6 -60.28 11.62 -40.61
CA ALA A 6 -58.93 11.10 -40.62
C ALA A 6 -58.21 11.23 -39.26
N LYS A 7 -58.37 12.37 -38.56
CA LYS A 7 -57.82 12.58 -37.21
C LYS A 7 -58.46 11.65 -36.17
N LEU A 8 -59.77 11.43 -36.25
CA LEU A 8 -60.48 10.49 -35.37
C LEU A 8 -60.02 9.04 -35.62
N SER A 9 -59.89 8.62 -36.89
CA SER A 9 -59.37 7.30 -37.27
C SER A 9 -57.87 7.11 -36.96
N GLU A 10 -57.08 8.19 -36.90
CA GLU A 10 -55.69 8.14 -36.41
C GLU A 10 -55.63 8.01 -34.89
N LYS A 11 -56.45 8.78 -34.15
CA LYS A 11 -56.57 8.69 -32.69
C LYS A 11 -57.00 7.28 -32.26
N ALA A 12 -58.07 6.76 -32.85
CA ALA A 12 -58.58 5.40 -32.56
C ALA A 12 -57.51 4.32 -32.84
N ARG A 13 -56.74 4.44 -33.93
CA ARG A 13 -55.63 3.51 -34.21
C ARG A 13 -54.48 3.61 -33.20
N LYS A 14 -54.18 4.81 -32.67
CA LYS A 14 -53.17 4.98 -31.61
C LYS A 14 -53.65 4.40 -30.27
N GLU A 15 -54.92 4.58 -29.94
CA GLU A 15 -55.54 4.04 -28.73
C GLU A 15 -55.62 2.51 -28.78
N GLU A 16 -56.04 1.92 -29.90
CA GLU A 16 -56.05 0.46 -30.08
C GLU A 16 -54.63 -0.13 -30.15
N TYR A 17 -53.66 0.56 -30.76
CA TYR A 17 -52.24 0.13 -30.71
C TYR A 17 -51.69 0.13 -29.28
N ALA A 18 -52.01 1.17 -28.49
CA ALA A 18 -51.62 1.23 -27.08
C ALA A 18 -52.28 0.09 -26.26
N ARG A 19 -53.56 -0.18 -26.48
CA ARG A 19 -54.32 -1.28 -25.87
C ARG A 19 -53.74 -2.65 -26.23
N LEU A 20 -53.44 -2.90 -27.51
CA LEU A 20 -52.79 -4.12 -27.99
C LEU A 20 -51.40 -4.29 -27.36
N ARG A 21 -50.62 -3.21 -27.24
CA ARG A 21 -49.32 -3.26 -26.57
C ARG A 21 -49.44 -3.56 -25.08
N MET A 22 -50.40 -2.95 -24.38
CA MET A 22 -50.71 -3.28 -22.98
C MET A 22 -51.14 -4.73 -22.81
N LEU A 23 -51.91 -5.29 -23.75
CA LEU A 23 -52.30 -6.70 -23.75
C LEU A 23 -51.09 -7.63 -23.90
N VAL A 24 -50.19 -7.34 -24.86
CA VAL A 24 -48.94 -8.09 -25.06
C VAL A 24 -48.01 -7.98 -23.85
N ASP A 25 -47.79 -6.78 -23.32
CA ASP A 25 -46.96 -6.55 -22.13
C ASP A 25 -47.54 -7.29 -20.90
N ASN A 26 -48.85 -7.37 -20.76
CA ASN A 26 -49.51 -8.09 -19.67
C ASN A 26 -49.49 -9.61 -19.86
N ALA A 27 -49.59 -10.10 -21.10
CA ALA A 27 -49.38 -11.52 -21.40
C ALA A 27 -47.94 -11.94 -21.09
N TYR A 28 -46.95 -11.16 -21.55
CA TYR A 28 -45.52 -11.42 -21.29
C TYR A 28 -45.17 -11.36 -19.79
N LYS A 29 -45.78 -10.46 -19.01
CA LYS A 29 -45.65 -10.43 -17.55
C LYS A 29 -46.27 -11.65 -16.84
N LYS A 30 -47.24 -12.33 -17.47
CA LYS A 30 -47.98 -13.46 -16.90
C LYS A 30 -47.54 -14.84 -17.41
N ASP A 31 -46.75 -14.92 -18.48
CA ASP A 31 -46.22 -16.21 -18.98
C ASP A 31 -45.34 -16.89 -17.92
N PRO A 32 -45.71 -18.09 -17.43
CA PRO A 32 -44.97 -18.77 -16.36
C PRO A 32 -43.49 -19.04 -16.71
N ARG A 33 -43.16 -19.20 -17.99
CA ARG A 33 -41.78 -19.44 -18.46
C ARG A 33 -40.93 -18.18 -18.30
N ILE A 34 -41.50 -17.02 -18.63
CA ILE A 34 -40.85 -15.71 -18.48
C ILE A 34 -40.69 -15.35 -17.01
N ILE A 35 -41.69 -15.66 -16.16
CA ILE A 35 -41.60 -15.51 -14.71
C ILE A 35 -40.47 -16.39 -14.16
N LYS A 36 -40.51 -17.70 -14.41
CA LYS A 36 -39.51 -18.66 -13.92
C LYS A 36 -38.08 -18.29 -14.34
N MET A 37 -37.86 -17.98 -15.63
CA MET A 37 -36.55 -17.54 -16.13
C MET A 37 -36.04 -16.27 -15.43
N LYS A 38 -36.94 -15.31 -15.15
CA LYS A 38 -36.61 -14.04 -14.48
C LYS A 38 -36.35 -14.23 -12.98
N GLU A 39 -36.98 -15.22 -12.36
CA GLU A 39 -36.74 -15.61 -10.96
C GLU A 39 -35.46 -16.42 -10.81
N GLU A 40 -35.21 -17.38 -11.70
CA GLU A 40 -33.98 -18.16 -11.78
C GLU A 40 -32.76 -17.25 -12.00
N GLN A 41 -32.82 -16.30 -12.93
CA GLN A 41 -31.75 -15.32 -13.12
C GLN A 41 -31.56 -14.38 -11.91
N LYS A 42 -32.62 -14.08 -11.14
CA LYS A 42 -32.50 -13.35 -9.86
C LYS A 42 -31.86 -14.23 -8.78
N ALA A 43 -32.21 -15.50 -8.71
CA ALA A 43 -31.70 -16.47 -7.75
C ALA A 43 -30.21 -16.77 -8.02
N GLU A 44 -29.80 -16.99 -9.26
CA GLU A 44 -28.40 -17.10 -9.67
C GLU A 44 -27.60 -15.85 -9.27
N LYS A 45 -28.14 -14.65 -9.54
CA LYS A 45 -27.52 -13.36 -9.14
C LYS A 45 -27.48 -13.14 -7.62
N ARG A 46 -28.32 -13.81 -6.83
CA ARG A 46 -28.21 -13.87 -5.36
C ARG A 46 -27.13 -14.86 -4.96
N ARG A 47 -27.27 -16.14 -5.34
CA ARG A 47 -26.30 -17.21 -5.05
C ARG A 47 -24.86 -16.82 -5.41
N LYS A 48 -24.63 -16.10 -6.51
CA LYS A 48 -23.31 -15.59 -6.92
C LYS A 48 -22.76 -14.43 -6.07
N LYS A 49 -23.64 -13.61 -5.47
CA LYS A 49 -23.24 -12.63 -4.43
C LYS A 49 -22.97 -13.34 -3.11
N ASP A 50 -23.87 -14.22 -2.70
CA ASP A 50 -23.82 -14.92 -1.42
C ASP A 50 -22.56 -15.80 -1.34
N ALA A 51 -22.26 -16.55 -2.42
CA ALA A 51 -21.01 -17.29 -2.57
C ALA A 51 -19.76 -16.40 -2.58
N LYS A 52 -19.81 -15.18 -3.16
CA LYS A 52 -18.69 -14.23 -3.10
C LYS A 52 -18.48 -13.68 -1.67
N ILE A 53 -19.56 -13.46 -0.92
CA ILE A 53 -19.50 -13.03 0.49
C ILE A 53 -18.94 -14.15 1.35
N GLN A 54 -19.41 -15.39 1.16
CA GLN A 54 -18.89 -16.59 1.84
C GLN A 54 -17.40 -16.82 1.53
N ALA A 55 -17.00 -16.76 0.26
CA ALA A 55 -15.60 -16.90 -0.13
C ALA A 55 -14.70 -15.80 0.45
N LYS A 56 -15.14 -14.53 0.48
CA LYS A 56 -14.40 -13.46 1.18
C LYS A 56 -14.28 -13.78 2.67
N LYS A 57 -15.39 -14.17 3.33
CA LYS A 57 -15.37 -14.50 4.76
C LYS A 57 -14.40 -15.64 5.05
N GLN A 58 -14.40 -16.70 4.24
CA GLN A 58 -13.48 -17.83 4.40
C GLN A 58 -12.01 -17.40 4.25
N GLN A 59 -11.68 -16.57 3.26
CA GLN A 59 -10.32 -16.02 3.09
C GLN A 59 -9.90 -15.11 4.25
N GLU A 60 -10.84 -14.34 4.81
CA GLU A 60 -10.61 -13.43 5.95
C GLU A 60 -10.45 -14.21 7.27
N GLU A 61 -11.20 -15.29 7.46
CA GLU A 61 -11.14 -16.22 8.60
C GLU A 61 -9.86 -17.09 8.57
N GLU A 62 -9.46 -17.55 7.38
CA GLU A 62 -8.19 -18.26 7.16
C GLU A 62 -6.98 -17.35 7.39
N ALA A 63 -6.99 -16.14 6.84
CA ALA A 63 -5.93 -15.15 7.08
C ALA A 63 -5.83 -14.74 8.55
N ALA A 64 -6.96 -14.57 9.25
CA ALA A 64 -6.97 -14.29 10.69
C ALA A 64 -6.35 -15.44 11.50
N ARG A 65 -6.67 -16.70 11.17
CA ARG A 65 -6.05 -17.88 11.79
C ARG A 65 -4.53 -17.94 11.58
N ILE A 66 -4.06 -17.67 10.35
CA ILE A 66 -2.63 -17.67 10.02
C ILE A 66 -1.91 -16.57 10.82
N ALA A 67 -2.47 -15.36 10.88
CA ALA A 67 -1.91 -14.25 11.64
C ALA A 67 -1.90 -14.51 13.16
N GLU A 68 -2.91 -15.19 13.71
CA GLU A 68 -2.93 -15.59 15.12
C GLU A 68 -1.91 -16.69 15.44
N GLU A 69 -1.74 -17.67 14.56
CA GLU A 69 -0.73 -18.72 14.70
C GLU A 69 0.69 -18.17 14.59
N GLU A 70 0.95 -17.25 13.66
CA GLU A 70 2.22 -16.52 13.57
C GLU A 70 2.48 -15.68 14.84
N ARG A 71 1.47 -14.94 15.33
CA ARG A 71 1.58 -14.17 16.58
C ARG A 71 1.93 -15.07 17.77
N ARG A 72 1.24 -16.23 17.92
CA ARG A 72 1.51 -17.20 18.98
C ARG A 72 2.93 -17.75 18.88
N ARG A 73 3.37 -18.16 17.69
CA ARG A 73 4.73 -18.67 17.45
C ARG A 73 5.80 -17.61 17.74
N LYS A 74 5.53 -16.34 17.44
CA LYS A 74 6.43 -15.23 17.76
C LYS A 74 6.52 -14.97 19.26
N GLU A 75 5.39 -14.95 19.97
CA GLU A 75 5.37 -14.79 21.43
C GLU A 75 6.08 -15.95 22.15
N GLU A 76 5.88 -17.18 21.69
CA GLU A 76 6.54 -18.38 22.20
C GLU A 76 8.07 -18.34 21.97
N ALA A 77 8.50 -17.93 20.77
CA ALA A 77 9.92 -17.72 20.46
C ALA A 77 10.55 -16.59 21.29
N GLU A 78 9.84 -15.47 21.49
CA GLU A 78 10.29 -14.36 22.33
C GLU A 78 10.39 -14.76 23.80
N ARG A 79 9.41 -15.52 24.32
CA ARG A 79 9.42 -16.09 25.67
C ARG A 79 10.57 -17.06 25.88
N SER A 80 10.82 -17.95 24.91
CA SER A 80 11.94 -18.90 24.93
C SER A 80 13.29 -18.18 24.88
N ALA A 81 13.44 -17.15 24.03
CA ALA A 81 14.65 -16.33 23.96
C ALA A 81 14.89 -15.53 25.26
N ALA A 82 13.84 -14.99 25.87
CA ALA A 82 13.91 -14.31 27.16
C ALA A 82 14.32 -15.26 28.29
N GLU A 83 13.80 -16.49 28.32
CA GLU A 83 14.22 -17.50 29.29
C GLU A 83 15.68 -17.91 29.06
N ALA A 84 16.08 -18.22 27.82
CA ALA A 84 17.46 -18.57 27.48
C ALA A 84 18.45 -17.46 27.86
N ALA A 85 18.11 -16.19 27.61
CA ALA A 85 18.91 -15.04 28.04
C ALA A 85 19.01 -14.92 29.58
N LEU A 86 17.93 -15.25 30.31
CA LEU A 86 17.92 -15.26 31.77
C LEU A 86 18.72 -16.44 32.35
N GLN A 87 18.67 -17.62 31.71
CA GLN A 87 19.52 -18.76 32.05
C GLN A 87 21.01 -18.43 31.77
N GLN A 88 21.34 -17.83 30.62
CA GLN A 88 22.70 -17.42 30.29
C GLN A 88 23.24 -16.36 31.26
N LYS A 89 22.42 -15.40 31.71
CA LYS A 89 22.78 -14.45 32.78
C LYS A 89 23.11 -15.18 34.09
N LYS A 90 22.25 -16.11 34.54
CA LYS A 90 22.49 -16.93 35.73
C LYS A 90 23.78 -17.77 35.63
N LEU A 91 24.12 -18.29 34.45
CA LEU A 91 25.38 -19.00 34.22
C LEU A 91 26.59 -18.06 34.33
N ARG A 92 26.56 -16.92 33.63
CA ARG A 92 27.63 -15.89 33.71
C ARG A 92 27.81 -15.30 35.12
N GLU A 93 26.75 -15.23 35.92
CA GLU A 93 26.83 -14.82 37.33
C GLU A 93 27.46 -15.89 38.23
N LYS A 94 27.14 -17.18 38.01
CA LYS A 94 27.80 -18.31 38.69
C LYS A 94 29.29 -18.36 38.33
N GLU A 95 29.61 -18.30 37.05
CA GLU A 95 30.97 -18.25 36.50
C GLU A 95 31.79 -17.10 37.12
N LYS A 96 31.27 -15.86 37.08
CA LYS A 96 31.89 -14.70 37.74
C LYS A 96 32.05 -14.88 39.26
N LYS A 97 31.14 -15.60 39.93
CA LYS A 97 31.27 -15.91 41.36
C LYS A 97 32.37 -16.95 41.62
N MET A 98 32.57 -17.91 40.73
CA MET A 98 33.67 -18.89 40.82
C MET A 98 35.01 -18.22 40.51
N LEU A 99 35.13 -17.45 39.43
CA LEU A 99 36.32 -16.63 39.13
C LEU A 99 36.71 -15.72 40.30
N ARG A 100 35.74 -15.08 40.98
CA ARG A 100 36.01 -14.28 42.19
C ARG A 100 36.54 -15.09 43.38
N LYS A 101 36.14 -16.36 43.52
CA LYS A 101 36.71 -17.26 44.54
C LYS A 101 38.15 -17.59 44.22
N GLU A 102 38.44 -18.08 43.01
CA GLU A 102 39.81 -18.47 42.63
C GLU A 102 40.76 -17.28 42.65
N ARG A 103 40.33 -16.10 42.20
CA ARG A 103 41.10 -14.86 42.31
C ARG A 103 41.35 -14.45 43.77
N ALA A 104 40.49 -14.79 44.72
CA ALA A 104 40.73 -14.58 46.15
C ALA A 104 41.61 -15.68 46.78
N HIS A 105 41.50 -16.91 46.27
CA HIS A 105 42.30 -18.06 46.68
C HIS A 105 43.76 -17.87 46.28
N LEU A 106 44.04 -17.54 45.01
CA LEU A 106 45.40 -17.26 44.54
C LEU A 106 46.06 -16.15 45.36
N ARG A 107 45.37 -15.03 45.59
CA ARG A 107 45.87 -13.93 46.45
C ARG A 107 46.22 -14.40 47.87
N THR A 108 45.42 -15.29 48.45
CA THR A 108 45.66 -15.83 49.79
C THR A 108 46.92 -16.71 49.81
N ILE A 109 47.06 -17.61 48.83
CA ILE A 109 48.24 -18.48 48.69
C ILE A 109 49.50 -17.64 48.43
N SER A 110 49.42 -16.68 47.51
CA SER A 110 50.55 -15.83 47.12
C SER A 110 50.98 -14.85 48.21
N ALA A 111 50.06 -14.38 49.05
CA ALA A 111 50.40 -13.52 50.20
C ALA A 111 51.31 -14.24 51.20
N SER A 112 51.07 -15.53 51.46
CA SER A 112 51.95 -16.36 52.28
C SER A 112 53.34 -16.53 51.63
N ILE A 113 53.39 -16.78 50.32
CA ILE A 113 54.64 -16.94 49.57
C ILE A 113 55.47 -15.64 49.58
N LEU A 114 54.81 -14.47 49.41
CA LEU A 114 55.44 -13.14 49.51
C LEU A 114 56.01 -12.85 50.90
N ALA A 115 55.42 -13.40 51.96
CA ALA A 115 55.90 -13.26 53.33
C ALA A 115 57.13 -14.16 53.62
N GLU A 116 57.21 -15.34 53.01
CA GLU A 116 58.33 -16.28 53.16
C GLU A 116 59.52 -15.96 52.24
N HIS A 117 59.28 -15.42 51.04
CA HIS A 117 60.31 -15.17 50.03
C HIS A 117 60.22 -13.74 49.45
N SER A 118 61.07 -12.86 49.97
CA SER A 118 61.03 -11.41 49.74
C SER A 118 61.65 -10.89 48.42
N VAL A 119 61.99 -11.76 47.46
CA VAL A 119 62.73 -11.37 46.24
C VAL A 119 62.18 -12.06 44.99
N GLY A 120 61.58 -11.29 44.08
CA GLY A 120 61.37 -11.70 42.68
C GLY A 120 59.93 -11.71 42.15
N LEU A 121 58.92 -11.55 43.00
CA LEU A 121 57.51 -11.39 42.62
C LEU A 121 56.92 -10.15 43.32
N THR A 122 56.11 -9.38 42.61
CA THR A 122 55.39 -8.21 43.14
C THR A 122 53.91 -8.51 43.35
N SER A 123 53.21 -7.63 44.07
CA SER A 123 51.74 -7.72 44.17
C SER A 123 51.03 -7.49 42.83
N ASP A 124 51.66 -6.73 41.92
CA ASP A 124 51.07 -6.37 40.63
C ASP A 124 51.13 -7.54 39.64
N ASP A 125 52.15 -8.39 39.73
CA ASP A 125 52.24 -9.65 38.95
C ASP A 125 51.10 -10.61 39.29
N ILE A 126 50.74 -10.70 40.58
CA ILE A 126 49.63 -11.54 41.06
C ILE A 126 48.28 -10.97 40.61
N GLU A 127 48.12 -9.64 40.59
CA GLU A 127 46.94 -8.99 40.02
C GLU A 127 46.85 -9.18 38.51
N HIS A 128 47.99 -9.20 37.80
CA HIS A 128 48.05 -9.52 36.37
C HIS A 128 47.60 -10.97 36.09
N LEU A 129 48.13 -11.98 36.81
CA LEU A 129 47.62 -13.36 36.74
C LEU A 129 46.14 -13.46 37.08
N CYS A 130 45.70 -12.75 38.13
CA CYS A 130 44.30 -12.64 38.50
C CYS A 130 43.45 -11.97 37.41
N ALA A 131 44.02 -11.16 36.51
CA ALA A 131 43.28 -10.50 35.44
C ALA A 131 43.16 -11.39 34.20
N THR A 132 44.28 -11.99 33.76
CA THR A 132 44.44 -12.70 32.49
C THR A 132 43.86 -14.11 32.49
N LEU A 133 44.05 -14.88 33.57
CA LEU A 133 43.68 -16.30 33.58
C LEU A 133 42.17 -16.53 33.72
N ASN A 134 41.69 -17.57 33.02
CA ASN A 134 40.31 -18.07 33.11
C ASN A 134 40.11 -18.94 34.38
N PHE A 135 38.89 -19.43 34.62
CA PHE A 135 38.57 -20.18 35.85
C PHE A 135 39.43 -21.44 35.99
N ASP A 136 39.49 -22.26 34.95
CA ASP A 136 40.16 -23.57 34.99
C ASP A 136 41.68 -23.42 35.05
N GLN A 137 42.26 -22.48 34.30
CA GLN A 137 43.68 -22.12 34.40
C GLN A 137 44.04 -21.64 35.81
N LEU A 138 43.24 -20.73 36.37
CA LEU A 138 43.51 -20.13 37.68
C LEU A 138 43.35 -21.15 38.81
N LYS A 139 42.35 -22.04 38.72
CA LYS A 139 42.17 -23.16 39.65
C LYS A 139 43.33 -24.15 39.55
N ASN A 140 43.71 -24.58 38.34
CA ASN A 140 44.83 -25.50 38.14
C ASN A 140 46.14 -24.90 38.68
N LEU A 141 46.34 -23.58 38.57
CA LEU A 141 47.48 -22.88 39.16
C LEU A 141 47.43 -22.90 40.69
N CYS A 142 46.28 -22.61 41.32
CA CYS A 142 46.10 -22.75 42.77
C CYS A 142 46.39 -24.19 43.24
N ASP A 143 45.73 -25.20 42.66
CA ASP A 143 45.92 -26.61 42.98
C ASP A 143 47.41 -27.01 42.88
N SER A 144 48.11 -26.53 41.86
CA SER A 144 49.53 -26.82 41.62
C SER A 144 50.46 -26.13 42.64
N ILE A 145 50.14 -24.92 43.08
CA ILE A 145 50.93 -24.19 44.08
C ILE A 145 50.70 -24.74 45.49
N GLU A 146 49.49 -25.23 45.81
CA GLU A 146 49.23 -25.92 47.08
C GLU A 146 49.90 -27.29 47.14
N GLY A 147 50.01 -28.01 46.01
CA GLY A 147 50.72 -29.30 45.91
C GLY A 147 52.26 -29.20 45.83
N ALA A 148 52.83 -28.00 45.76
CA ALA A 148 54.26 -27.75 45.72
C ALA A 148 54.79 -27.26 47.08
N GLU A 149 56.10 -27.38 47.34
CA GLU A 149 56.73 -26.92 48.59
C GLU A 149 57.91 -25.95 48.33
N GLY A 150 58.08 -24.98 49.24
CA GLY A 150 59.15 -23.98 49.19
C GLY A 150 59.29 -23.26 47.85
N ILE A 151 60.52 -23.19 47.34
CA ILE A 151 60.91 -22.43 46.14
C ILE A 151 60.13 -22.87 44.89
N ALA A 152 59.63 -24.11 44.81
CA ALA A 152 58.82 -24.57 43.69
C ALA A 152 57.51 -23.74 43.51
N LYS A 153 56.97 -23.18 44.60
CA LYS A 153 55.80 -22.27 44.55
C LYS A 153 56.10 -20.97 43.80
N LEU A 154 57.32 -20.43 43.94
CA LEU A 154 57.77 -19.24 43.21
C LEU A 154 57.98 -19.55 41.73
N GLU A 155 58.52 -20.72 41.40
CA GLU A 155 58.73 -21.14 40.02
C GLU A 155 57.39 -21.30 39.28
N LEU A 156 56.38 -21.90 39.91
CA LEU A 156 55.04 -22.01 39.32
C LEU A 156 54.39 -20.65 39.02
N LEU A 157 54.47 -19.69 39.95
CA LEU A 157 54.01 -18.31 39.72
C LEU A 157 54.80 -17.60 38.62
N ARG A 158 56.13 -17.79 38.58
CA ARG A 158 57.00 -17.24 37.53
C ARG A 158 56.74 -17.86 36.16
N MET A 159 56.49 -19.17 36.09
CA MET A 159 56.12 -19.85 34.84
C MET A 159 54.77 -19.39 34.31
N ALA A 160 53.79 -19.15 35.19
CA ALA A 160 52.50 -18.56 34.81
C ALA A 160 52.64 -17.11 34.28
N MET A 161 53.56 -16.32 34.84
CA MET A 161 53.89 -14.97 34.32
C MET A 161 54.76 -14.99 33.06
N GLY A 162 55.62 -16.00 32.91
CA GLY A 162 56.50 -16.22 31.77
C GLY A 162 55.84 -16.94 30.59
N HIS A 163 54.53 -17.19 30.65
CA HIS A 163 53.77 -17.70 29.52
C HIS A 163 53.52 -16.58 28.51
N ASP A 164 54.50 -16.39 27.62
CA ASP A 164 54.32 -15.65 26.38
C ASP A 164 53.18 -16.30 25.57
N PRO A 165 52.06 -15.58 25.29
CA PRO A 165 50.87 -16.19 24.69
C PRO A 165 51.08 -16.67 23.25
N ASP A 166 52.23 -16.41 22.63
CA ASP A 166 52.55 -16.82 21.26
C ASP A 166 53.04 -18.29 21.14
N THR A 167 53.01 -19.08 22.23
CA THR A 167 53.63 -20.44 22.27
C THR A 167 52.72 -21.62 22.63
N GLU A 168 51.38 -21.48 22.63
CA GLU A 168 50.47 -22.65 22.86
C GLU A 168 49.53 -23.03 21.69
N GLU A 169 49.71 -22.47 20.49
CA GLU A 169 48.92 -22.87 19.31
C GLU A 169 49.36 -24.19 18.63
N LYS A 170 50.18 -25.03 19.31
CA LYS A 170 50.76 -26.27 18.72
C LYS A 170 50.64 -27.52 19.60
N GLN A 171 49.44 -27.83 20.11
CA GLN A 171 49.18 -29.18 20.65
C GLN A 171 47.77 -29.77 20.43
N ASN A 172 46.84 -29.08 19.75
CA ASN A 172 45.46 -29.59 19.54
C ASN A 172 45.18 -30.20 18.14
N GLU A 173 46.21 -30.43 17.31
CA GLU A 173 46.07 -30.98 15.94
C GLU A 173 46.64 -32.42 15.77
N LYS A 174 46.42 -33.33 16.74
CA LYS A 174 46.84 -34.74 16.62
C LYS A 174 45.81 -35.78 17.11
N SER A 175 44.54 -35.63 16.74
CA SER A 175 43.51 -36.64 17.09
C SER A 175 42.38 -36.85 16.07
N ASN A 176 42.54 -36.50 14.79
CA ASN A 176 41.74 -37.15 13.74
C ASN A 176 42.45 -37.25 12.38
N ILE A 177 42.76 -38.47 11.94
CA ILE A 177 43.22 -38.79 10.59
C ILE A 177 42.40 -39.97 10.08
N GLN A 178 41.60 -39.72 9.03
CA GLN A 178 41.20 -40.60 7.91
C GLN A 178 40.04 -39.88 7.16
N GLN A 179 39.92 -39.86 5.82
CA GLN A 179 40.61 -40.61 4.77
C GLN A 179 40.83 -39.76 3.50
N ASN A 180 41.64 -40.26 2.55
CA ASN A 180 41.90 -39.67 1.22
C ASN A 180 40.61 -39.57 0.36
N GLY A 181 40.51 -38.71 -0.66
CA GLY A 181 41.46 -37.71 -1.19
C GLY A 181 41.42 -37.66 -2.74
N SER A 182 42.01 -36.63 -3.37
CA SER A 182 42.39 -36.63 -4.82
C SER A 182 43.33 -35.47 -5.20
N THR A 183 44.07 -35.66 -6.29
CA THR A 183 45.30 -34.95 -6.67
C THR A 183 45.14 -33.68 -7.52
N SER A 184 45.95 -32.65 -7.24
CA SER A 184 46.59 -31.69 -8.20
C SER A 184 45.70 -30.83 -9.15
N SER A 185 46.05 -29.59 -9.55
CA SER A 185 47.34 -28.88 -9.48
C SER A 185 47.22 -27.35 -9.66
N VAL A 186 48.25 -26.62 -9.19
CA VAL A 186 48.76 -25.31 -9.71
C VAL A 186 48.00 -23.98 -9.42
N THR A 187 48.79 -23.01 -8.92
CA THR A 187 48.60 -21.53 -8.80
C THR A 187 47.38 -20.95 -8.04
N ASN A 188 47.59 -20.73 -6.75
CA ASN A 188 47.75 -19.40 -6.12
C ASN A 188 46.86 -18.23 -6.60
N GLY A 189 46.10 -17.59 -5.68
CA GLY A 189 46.11 -16.12 -5.68
C GLY A 189 44.86 -15.28 -5.39
N HIS A 190 43.66 -15.81 -5.08
CA HIS A 190 42.63 -15.18 -4.20
C HIS A 190 41.32 -15.99 -4.15
N ASN A 191 40.78 -16.19 -2.95
CA ASN A 191 39.45 -16.73 -2.63
C ASN A 191 39.21 -16.48 -1.10
N PRO A 192 38.00 -16.59 -0.51
CA PRO A 192 36.76 -17.14 -1.07
C PRO A 192 35.45 -16.35 -0.76
N PHE A 193 34.31 -16.92 -1.16
CA PHE A 193 32.93 -16.64 -0.72
C PHE A 193 32.40 -15.18 -0.73
N SER A 194 31.66 -14.82 -1.79
CA SER A 194 30.18 -14.90 -1.77
C SER A 194 29.56 -14.18 -2.98
N SER A 195 28.86 -14.91 -3.84
CA SER A 195 28.20 -14.36 -5.05
C SER A 195 26.79 -14.89 -5.29
N ASN A 196 26.49 -16.13 -4.85
CA ASN A 196 25.15 -16.71 -4.96
C ASN A 196 24.15 -16.16 -3.92
N GLU A 197 24.63 -15.38 -2.93
CA GLU A 197 23.79 -14.50 -2.09
C GLU A 197 23.91 -13.02 -2.49
N ARG A 198 24.08 -12.73 -3.79
CA ARG A 198 23.45 -11.53 -4.35
C ARG A 198 21.92 -11.72 -4.32
N ASN A 199 21.37 -11.65 -3.11
CA ASN A 199 19.98 -11.30 -2.84
C ASN A 199 19.55 -10.21 -3.81
N GLU A 200 18.33 -10.27 -4.35
CA GLU A 200 17.84 -9.34 -5.37
C GLU A 200 17.93 -7.89 -4.86
N ARG A 201 19.10 -7.25 -5.07
CA ARG A 201 19.48 -6.03 -4.34
C ARG A 201 18.40 -5.01 -4.64
N GLU A 202 17.63 -4.62 -3.62
CA GLU A 202 16.36 -3.97 -3.85
C GLU A 202 16.57 -2.68 -4.65
N TRP A 203 15.71 -2.47 -5.64
CA TRP A 203 15.90 -1.38 -6.60
C TRP A 203 15.73 -0.04 -5.89
N SER A 204 16.84 0.67 -5.69
CA SER A 204 16.82 1.96 -5.01
C SER A 204 15.96 2.94 -5.81
N LYS A 205 15.28 3.88 -5.14
CA LYS A 205 14.46 4.87 -5.83
C LYS A 205 15.26 5.65 -6.90
N GLU A 206 16.55 5.88 -6.63
CA GLU A 206 17.46 6.56 -7.55
C GLU A 206 17.86 5.67 -8.73
N GLU A 207 18.13 4.38 -8.49
CA GLU A 207 18.32 3.39 -9.57
C GLU A 207 17.08 3.27 -10.46
N ILE A 208 15.87 3.31 -9.89
CA ILE A 208 14.60 3.26 -10.65
C ILE A 208 14.43 4.53 -11.50
N ASP A 209 14.73 5.70 -10.95
CA ASP A 209 14.63 6.96 -11.70
C ASP A 209 15.74 7.10 -12.75
N LEU A 210 16.92 6.51 -12.54
CA LEU A 210 17.97 6.34 -13.58
C LEU A 210 17.55 5.34 -14.66
N LEU A 211 17.01 4.18 -14.29
CA LEU A 211 16.49 3.17 -15.23
C LEU A 211 15.38 3.76 -16.11
N ARG A 212 14.47 4.54 -15.51
CA ARG A 212 13.41 5.28 -16.23
C ARG A 212 14.00 6.25 -17.26
N LYS A 213 15.02 7.03 -16.87
CA LYS A 213 15.74 7.95 -17.77
C LYS A 213 16.46 7.19 -18.90
N GLY A 214 17.15 6.09 -18.59
CA GLY A 214 17.85 5.26 -19.57
C GLY A 214 16.90 4.64 -20.59
N VAL A 215 15.80 4.04 -20.12
CA VAL A 215 14.74 3.46 -20.96
C VAL A 215 14.10 4.50 -21.88
N GLN A 216 13.99 5.76 -21.44
CA GLN A 216 13.46 6.87 -22.23
C GLN A 216 14.49 7.50 -23.19
N LYS A 217 15.77 7.53 -22.81
CA LYS A 217 16.89 8.08 -23.60
C LYS A 217 17.31 7.14 -24.73
N TYR A 218 17.26 5.83 -24.49
CA TYR A 218 17.61 4.79 -25.45
C TYR A 218 16.34 4.03 -25.87
N PRO A 219 15.67 4.42 -26.97
CA PRO A 219 14.41 3.81 -27.39
C PRO A 219 14.59 2.39 -27.96
N LYS A 220 13.49 1.71 -28.27
CA LYS A 220 13.51 0.44 -29.03
C LYS A 220 14.15 0.68 -30.41
N GLY A 221 15.15 -0.11 -30.77
CA GLY A 221 15.96 0.07 -31.99
C GLY A 221 17.41 0.51 -31.74
N THR A 222 17.76 1.00 -30.55
CA THR A 222 19.18 1.20 -30.17
C THR A 222 19.91 -0.15 -30.17
N SER A 223 21.05 -0.27 -30.88
CA SER A 223 21.90 -1.47 -30.81
C SER A 223 22.47 -1.63 -29.40
N ARG A 224 22.62 -2.88 -28.92
CA ARG A 224 23.09 -3.20 -27.56
C ARG A 224 22.35 -2.45 -26.43
N ARG A 225 21.07 -2.09 -26.67
CA ARG A 225 20.26 -1.19 -25.81
C ARG A 225 20.38 -1.46 -24.31
N TRP A 226 20.35 -2.72 -23.89
CA TRP A 226 20.36 -3.08 -22.48
C TRP A 226 21.74 -2.98 -21.84
N GLU A 227 22.82 -3.22 -22.60
CA GLU A 227 24.20 -2.95 -22.17
C GLU A 227 24.38 -1.44 -21.93
N VAL A 228 23.96 -0.61 -22.89
CA VAL A 228 24.02 0.86 -22.80
C VAL A 228 23.15 1.41 -21.65
N ILE A 229 22.00 0.80 -21.35
CA ILE A 229 21.20 1.16 -20.16
C ILE A 229 21.86 0.69 -18.86
N SER A 230 22.53 -0.47 -18.86
CA SER A 230 23.30 -0.97 -17.71
C SER A 230 24.45 -0.02 -17.35
N GLU A 231 25.22 0.39 -18.36
CA GLU A 231 26.29 1.37 -18.25
C GLU A 231 25.76 2.74 -17.80
N TYR A 232 24.64 3.20 -18.36
CA TYR A 232 24.00 4.47 -17.97
C TYR A 232 23.43 4.48 -16.55
N VAL A 233 23.02 3.33 -16.00
CA VAL A 233 22.61 3.20 -14.58
C VAL A 233 23.83 3.11 -13.67
N GLY A 234 24.94 2.51 -14.12
CA GLY A 234 26.25 2.59 -13.49
C GLY A 234 26.45 1.78 -12.19
N THR A 235 25.38 1.27 -11.56
CA THR A 235 25.45 0.58 -10.24
C THR A 235 25.91 -0.88 -10.30
N GLY A 236 26.53 -1.33 -11.39
CA GLY A 236 27.07 -2.68 -11.54
C GLY A 236 26.02 -3.79 -11.68
N ARG A 237 24.79 -3.43 -12.05
CA ARG A 237 23.70 -4.37 -12.39
C ARG A 237 24.01 -5.13 -13.67
N THR A 238 23.48 -6.34 -13.81
CA THR A 238 23.60 -7.13 -15.06
C THR A 238 22.52 -6.75 -16.07
N VAL A 239 22.77 -7.03 -17.35
CA VAL A 239 21.80 -6.84 -18.45
C VAL A 239 20.44 -7.51 -18.15
N ASP A 240 20.45 -8.69 -17.53
CA ASP A 240 19.24 -9.42 -17.15
C ASP A 240 18.50 -8.77 -15.97
N GLU A 241 19.22 -8.21 -14.99
CA GLU A 241 18.61 -7.40 -13.91
C GLU A 241 17.95 -6.13 -14.48
N ILE A 242 18.63 -5.42 -15.39
CA ILE A 242 18.06 -4.24 -16.09
C ILE A 242 16.78 -4.62 -16.84
N LEU A 243 16.77 -5.76 -17.54
CA LEU A 243 15.65 -6.23 -18.34
C LEU A 243 14.49 -6.72 -17.46
N LYS A 244 14.78 -7.50 -16.40
CA LYS A 244 13.81 -7.93 -15.37
C LYS A 244 13.17 -6.71 -14.70
N ALA A 245 13.96 -5.76 -14.24
CA ALA A 245 13.47 -4.54 -13.59
C ALA A 245 12.69 -3.62 -14.52
N THR A 246 13.08 -3.52 -15.80
CA THR A 246 12.26 -2.78 -16.77
C THR A 246 10.88 -3.45 -16.95
N LYS A 247 10.82 -4.78 -16.92
CA LYS A 247 9.57 -5.55 -17.00
C LYS A 247 8.73 -5.47 -15.72
N THR A 248 9.33 -5.50 -14.53
CA THR A 248 8.63 -5.54 -13.23
C THR A 248 8.40 -4.17 -12.61
N VAL A 249 9.32 -3.22 -12.72
CA VAL A 249 9.24 -1.90 -12.04
C VAL A 249 8.69 -0.81 -12.97
N LEU A 250 8.99 -0.86 -14.28
CA LEU A 250 8.53 0.15 -15.24
C LEU A 250 7.34 -0.28 -16.09
N LEU A 251 7.19 -1.57 -16.39
CA LEU A 251 6.08 -2.12 -17.18
C LEU A 251 4.98 -2.81 -16.36
N GLN A 252 5.10 -2.88 -15.03
CA GLN A 252 3.91 -3.11 -14.20
C GLN A 252 2.94 -1.95 -14.43
N LYS A 253 1.79 -2.26 -15.04
CA LYS A 253 0.61 -1.43 -14.85
C LYS A 253 0.35 -1.37 -13.34
N PRO A 254 0.04 -0.20 -12.76
CA PRO A 254 -0.25 -0.12 -11.34
C PRO A 254 -1.38 -1.11 -11.04
N ASP A 255 -1.16 -1.97 -10.03
CA ASP A 255 -2.10 -3.01 -9.63
C ASP A 255 -3.51 -2.42 -9.54
N SER A 256 -4.44 -2.95 -10.34
CA SER A 256 -5.77 -2.37 -10.51
C SER A 256 -6.59 -2.35 -9.22
N ALA A 257 -6.21 -3.15 -8.21
CA ALA A 257 -6.74 -3.02 -6.85
C ALA A 257 -6.19 -1.74 -6.18
N LYS A 258 -4.86 -1.61 -6.06
CA LYS A 258 -4.18 -0.52 -5.34
C LYS A 258 -4.26 0.84 -6.05
N ALA A 259 -4.46 0.84 -7.37
CA ALA A 259 -4.64 2.06 -8.16
C ALA A 259 -5.88 2.89 -7.75
N PHE A 260 -6.85 2.29 -7.04
CA PHE A 260 -7.98 3.00 -6.47
C PHE A 260 -7.62 3.71 -5.14
N ASP A 261 -6.92 3.04 -4.23
CA ASP A 261 -6.50 3.62 -2.94
C ASP A 261 -5.50 4.77 -3.15
N SER A 262 -4.52 4.60 -4.04
CA SER A 262 -3.61 5.70 -4.45
C SER A 262 -4.33 6.88 -5.14
N PHE A 263 -5.59 6.71 -5.56
CA PHE A 263 -6.46 7.77 -6.08
C PHE A 263 -7.39 8.36 -5.01
N LEU A 264 -7.61 7.66 -3.88
CA LEU A 264 -8.22 8.21 -2.68
C LEU A 264 -7.21 9.06 -1.89
N ASP A 265 -6.03 8.53 -1.56
CA ASP A 265 -4.97 9.26 -0.84
C ASP A 265 -4.59 10.58 -1.53
N ARG A 266 -4.51 10.53 -2.87
CA ARG A 266 -4.17 11.68 -3.71
C ARG A 266 -5.31 12.71 -3.82
N ARG A 267 -6.50 12.40 -3.31
CA ARG A 267 -7.54 13.40 -3.00
C ARG A 267 -7.41 13.81 -1.54
N LYS A 268 -6.51 14.77 -1.30
CA LYS A 268 -6.42 15.54 -0.05
C LYS A 268 -7.83 15.82 0.48
N ALA A 269 -8.13 15.34 1.69
CA ALA A 269 -9.48 15.40 2.25
C ALA A 269 -10.02 16.84 2.22
N ALA A 270 -11.28 17.00 1.79
CA ALA A 270 -11.95 18.29 1.85
C ALA A 270 -12.12 18.69 3.33
N PRO A 271 -11.94 19.98 3.68
CA PRO A 271 -12.20 20.44 5.04
C PRO A 271 -13.66 20.15 5.42
N PRO A 272 -13.94 19.70 6.65
CA PRO A 272 -15.31 19.40 7.08
C PRO A 272 -16.15 20.68 7.04
N ILE A 273 -17.23 20.66 6.25
CA ILE A 273 -18.18 21.77 6.18
C ILE A 273 -19.01 21.73 7.47
N ALA A 274 -18.64 22.55 8.45
CA ALA A 274 -19.42 22.77 9.66
C ALA A 274 -20.74 23.48 9.28
N SER A 275 -21.80 22.70 9.11
CA SER A 275 -23.16 23.17 8.85
C SER A 275 -24.02 22.99 10.10
N PRO A 276 -24.15 24.03 10.96
CA PRO A 276 -24.84 23.90 12.24
C PRO A 276 -26.36 24.01 12.07
N LEU A 277 -27.03 22.86 11.90
CA LEU A 277 -28.47 22.74 12.17
C LEU A 277 -28.73 21.51 13.03
N SER A 278 -28.98 21.78 14.31
CA SER A 278 -29.41 20.81 15.32
C SER A 278 -30.93 20.58 15.27
N MET A 279 -31.44 19.77 16.21
CA MET A 279 -32.85 19.61 16.58
C MET A 279 -33.71 18.60 15.79
N ARG A 280 -33.34 17.32 15.89
CA ARG A 280 -34.33 16.28 16.30
C ARG A 280 -33.62 15.13 17.03
N GLU A 281 -33.85 15.03 18.33
CA GLU A 281 -33.32 13.96 19.18
C GLU A 281 -34.49 13.16 19.79
N GLY A 282 -34.26 11.85 20.03
CA GLY A 282 -34.99 10.98 20.95
C GLY A 282 -36.52 10.79 20.81
N ALA A 283 -36.95 9.60 20.37
CA ALA A 283 -37.97 8.76 21.04
C ALA A 283 -38.28 7.50 20.21
N GLU A 284 -38.57 6.38 20.89
CA GLU A 284 -38.98 5.10 20.28
C GLU A 284 -40.48 4.78 20.47
N ALA A 285 -41.00 4.02 19.51
CA ALA A 285 -42.03 2.97 19.64
C ALA A 285 -43.53 3.29 19.96
N THR A 286 -44.34 2.30 19.57
CA THR A 286 -45.72 1.96 20.00
C THR A 286 -46.94 2.84 19.66
N ALA A 287 -47.69 2.36 18.66
CA ALA A 287 -49.10 1.91 18.77
C ALA A 287 -50.30 2.89 18.79
N SER A 288 -51.16 2.72 17.77
CA SER A 288 -52.63 2.53 17.87
C SER A 288 -53.63 3.68 18.09
N ASN A 289 -54.35 4.00 16.99
CA ASN A 289 -55.84 3.91 16.85
C ASN A 289 -56.75 5.20 16.88
N VAL A 290 -57.88 5.09 16.16
CA VAL A 290 -59.18 5.85 16.13
C VAL A 290 -59.30 7.38 15.88
N ASN A 291 -59.80 7.68 14.66
CA ASN A 291 -61.05 8.41 14.31
C ASN A 291 -61.30 9.94 14.48
N ASN A 292 -62.18 10.40 13.57
CA ASN A 292 -62.90 11.68 13.42
C ASN A 292 -62.14 12.82 12.66
N LEU A 293 -62.64 13.50 11.60
CA LEU A 293 -63.99 13.95 11.15
C LEU A 293 -64.45 15.21 11.93
N CYS A 294 -64.84 16.36 11.34
CA CYS A 294 -65.26 16.74 9.97
C CYS A 294 -64.69 18.15 9.55
N GLU A 295 -64.54 18.53 8.26
CA GLU A 295 -65.51 19.17 7.31
C GLU A 295 -65.89 20.64 7.67
N SER A 296 -65.98 21.68 6.80
CA SER A 296 -65.82 21.92 5.33
C SER A 296 -65.18 23.34 5.11
N LYS A 297 -65.17 24.13 4.00
CA LYS A 297 -65.91 24.27 2.71
C LYS A 297 -65.00 24.78 1.55
N LEU A 298 -65.59 24.95 0.37
CA LEU A 298 -65.03 25.53 -0.87
C LEU A 298 -65.63 26.93 -1.16
N GLY A 299 -65.00 27.70 -2.07
CA GLY A 299 -65.60 28.92 -2.64
C GLY A 299 -64.74 29.63 -3.73
N ASP A 300 -65.08 29.41 -5.00
CA ASP A 300 -64.74 30.25 -6.18
C ASP A 300 -66.06 30.54 -6.93
N PRO A 301 -66.21 31.69 -7.62
CA PRO A 301 -66.41 31.59 -9.07
C PRO A 301 -65.84 32.75 -9.93
N THR A 302 -64.75 32.47 -10.66
CA THR A 302 -64.62 32.60 -12.13
C THR A 302 -65.56 33.55 -12.92
N SER A 303 -65.02 34.58 -13.60
CA SER A 303 -65.43 35.15 -14.95
C SER A 303 -64.79 36.52 -15.24
N GLN A 304 -64.49 37.01 -16.47
CA GLN A 304 -64.42 36.41 -17.83
C GLN A 304 -63.69 37.35 -18.86
N THR A 305 -63.08 36.76 -19.91
CA THR A 305 -62.94 37.25 -21.33
C THR A 305 -62.40 38.69 -21.63
N THR A 306 -61.33 38.92 -22.42
CA THR A 306 -61.37 39.00 -23.91
C THR A 306 -60.01 39.30 -24.58
N GLY A 307 -59.74 38.66 -25.74
CA GLY A 307 -58.85 39.13 -26.85
C GLY A 307 -57.33 39.28 -26.59
N SER A 308 -56.47 39.51 -27.59
CA SER A 308 -56.50 39.17 -29.03
C SER A 308 -55.05 39.19 -29.58
N CYS A 309 -54.75 38.53 -30.70
CA CYS A 309 -53.37 38.31 -31.19
C CYS A 309 -53.03 39.04 -32.51
N LYS A 310 -51.76 39.46 -32.67
CA LYS A 310 -51.13 39.83 -33.95
C LYS A 310 -49.62 39.49 -33.97
N ASN A 311 -49.12 39.15 -35.16
CA ASN A 311 -47.69 38.95 -35.47
C ASN A 311 -47.05 40.24 -36.02
N SER A 312 -45.71 40.26 -36.12
CA SER A 312 -44.84 40.76 -37.22
C SER A 312 -43.43 41.05 -36.65
N THR A 313 -42.34 40.31 -36.93
CA THR A 313 -41.51 40.12 -38.16
C THR A 313 -40.55 41.28 -38.52
N GLY A 314 -39.24 41.01 -38.37
CA GLY A 314 -38.11 41.61 -39.12
C GLY A 314 -37.53 42.95 -38.62
N ASP A 315 -36.28 43.31 -38.93
CA ASP A 315 -35.08 42.52 -39.30
C ASP A 315 -33.79 43.40 -39.15
N ASP A 316 -32.59 42.83 -39.32
CA ASP A 316 -31.26 43.46 -39.55
C ASP A 316 -30.72 44.52 -38.54
N ASN A 317 -29.53 44.42 -37.91
CA ASN A 317 -28.12 44.28 -38.36
C ASN A 317 -27.37 45.61 -38.68
N HIS A 318 -26.42 46.01 -37.82
CA HIS A 318 -25.08 46.47 -38.25
C HIS A 318 -24.02 46.45 -37.12
N ASP A 319 -22.75 46.29 -37.52
CA ASP A 319 -21.43 46.39 -36.87
C ASP A 319 -21.20 46.20 -35.34
N THR A 320 -20.16 45.50 -34.85
CA THR A 320 -18.71 45.40 -35.20
C THR A 320 -17.84 46.57 -34.71
N ALA A 321 -17.20 46.43 -33.54
CA ALA A 321 -15.77 46.74 -33.32
C ALA A 321 -15.37 46.46 -31.85
N ALA A 322 -14.07 46.24 -31.61
CA ALA A 322 -13.55 45.83 -30.32
C ALA A 322 -13.17 46.98 -29.37
N ALA A 323 -13.48 46.81 -28.09
CA ALA A 323 -12.53 47.06 -26.99
C ALA A 323 -12.93 46.18 -25.79
N GLY A 324 -11.96 45.78 -24.97
CA GLY A 324 -12.22 44.90 -23.82
C GLY A 324 -12.72 45.67 -22.60
N ASN A 325 -13.62 45.06 -21.82
CA ASN A 325 -13.71 45.35 -20.40
C ASN A 325 -13.95 44.06 -19.59
N VAL A 326 -13.21 43.90 -18.50
CA VAL A 326 -13.33 42.72 -17.62
C VAL A 326 -14.58 42.88 -16.77
N THR A 327 -15.62 42.13 -17.11
CA THR A 327 -16.84 42.02 -16.31
C THR A 327 -16.97 40.60 -15.75
N GLU A 328 -17.03 40.49 -14.43
CA GLU A 328 -17.18 39.22 -13.72
C GLU A 328 -18.64 38.71 -13.80
N GLY A 329 -19.08 38.38 -15.02
CA GLY A 329 -20.40 37.82 -15.32
C GLY A 329 -20.57 36.40 -14.74
N GLY A 330 -20.81 36.34 -13.43
CA GLY A 330 -20.90 35.12 -12.64
C GLY A 330 -21.97 34.14 -13.15
N ASP A 331 -21.51 32.93 -13.49
CA ASP A 331 -22.26 31.67 -13.75
C ASP A 331 -23.51 31.67 -14.67
N VAL A 332 -23.96 32.81 -15.20
CA VAL A 332 -25.04 32.89 -16.19
C VAL A 332 -24.54 32.40 -17.55
N TRP A 333 -25.32 31.55 -18.22
CA TRP A 333 -25.00 30.98 -19.54
C TRP A 333 -26.01 31.45 -20.58
N SER A 334 -25.53 32.12 -21.63
CA SER A 334 -26.35 32.40 -22.82
C SER A 334 -26.60 31.11 -23.62
N PRO A 335 -27.77 30.94 -24.27
CA PRO A 335 -28.01 29.84 -25.21
C PRO A 335 -26.97 29.74 -26.32
N VAL A 336 -26.33 30.86 -26.70
CA VAL A 336 -25.23 30.88 -27.67
C VAL A 336 -23.97 30.23 -27.08
N GLN A 337 -23.63 30.54 -25.83
CA GLN A 337 -22.49 29.94 -25.12
C GLN A 337 -22.71 28.44 -24.84
N GLU A 338 -23.94 28.01 -24.56
CA GLU A 338 -24.26 26.59 -24.40
C GLU A 338 -24.13 25.81 -25.72
N ARG A 339 -24.62 26.36 -26.83
CA ARG A 339 -24.45 25.78 -28.17
C ARG A 339 -22.97 25.70 -28.55
N ALA A 340 -22.21 26.79 -28.33
CA ALA A 340 -20.76 26.83 -28.55
C ALA A 340 -20.02 25.77 -27.73
N LEU A 341 -20.37 25.61 -26.44
CA LEU A 341 -19.77 24.58 -25.57
C LEU A 341 -20.05 23.17 -26.09
N VAL A 342 -21.29 22.86 -26.48
CA VAL A 342 -21.67 21.55 -27.02
C VAL A 342 -20.98 21.27 -28.36
N GLN A 343 -20.86 22.27 -29.24
CA GLN A 343 -20.12 22.18 -30.49
C GLN A 343 -18.63 21.94 -30.26
N ALA A 344 -17.99 22.72 -29.38
CA ALA A 344 -16.58 22.57 -29.02
C ALA A 344 -16.27 21.20 -28.37
N LEU A 345 -17.18 20.67 -27.55
CA LEU A 345 -17.06 19.33 -26.96
C LEU A 345 -17.21 18.20 -28.00
N LYS A 346 -17.84 18.48 -29.16
CA LYS A 346 -17.97 17.56 -30.31
C LYS A 346 -16.75 17.65 -31.24
N THR A 347 -16.21 18.85 -31.51
CA THR A 347 -15.00 19.03 -32.34
C THR A 347 -13.74 18.57 -31.62
N PHE A 348 -13.67 18.73 -30.30
CA PHE A 348 -12.54 18.28 -29.48
C PHE A 348 -12.98 17.04 -28.66
N PRO A 349 -12.78 15.81 -29.16
CA PRO A 349 -13.10 14.59 -28.42
C PRO A 349 -12.22 14.40 -27.19
N LYS A 350 -12.56 13.41 -26.35
CA LYS A 350 -11.91 13.13 -25.06
C LYS A 350 -10.38 12.95 -25.15
N ASP A 351 -9.87 12.46 -26.29
CA ASP A 351 -8.47 12.08 -26.52
C ASP A 351 -7.60 13.24 -27.09
N ALA A 352 -8.18 14.43 -27.29
CA ALA A 352 -7.45 15.58 -27.81
C ALA A 352 -6.49 16.19 -26.76
N SER A 353 -5.21 16.33 -27.07
CA SER A 353 -4.28 17.13 -26.25
C SER A 353 -4.79 18.57 -26.11
N GLN A 354 -4.63 19.17 -24.92
CA GLN A 354 -5.15 20.52 -24.57
C GLN A 354 -6.65 20.72 -24.83
N ARG A 355 -7.46 19.65 -24.80
CA ARG A 355 -8.92 19.67 -25.05
C ARG A 355 -9.63 20.84 -24.39
N TRP A 356 -9.38 21.07 -23.11
CA TRP A 356 -10.10 22.07 -22.32
C TRP A 356 -9.71 23.51 -22.61
N GLU A 357 -8.46 23.77 -23.02
CA GLU A 357 -8.04 25.09 -23.50
C GLU A 357 -8.72 25.41 -24.84
N ARG A 358 -8.73 24.46 -25.78
CA ARG A 358 -9.42 24.64 -27.08
C ARG A 358 -10.94 24.75 -26.93
N VAL A 359 -11.54 24.04 -25.98
CA VAL A 359 -12.96 24.20 -25.64
C VAL A 359 -13.26 25.57 -25.05
N ALA A 360 -12.39 26.13 -24.19
CA ALA A 360 -12.59 27.48 -23.66
C ALA A 360 -12.39 28.56 -24.74
N ALA A 361 -11.38 28.44 -25.59
CA ALA A 361 -11.14 29.36 -26.71
C ALA A 361 -12.32 29.40 -27.70
N ALA A 362 -13.10 28.31 -27.79
CA ALA A 362 -14.30 28.23 -28.63
C ALA A 362 -15.60 28.69 -27.93
N VAL A 363 -15.57 29.13 -26.67
CA VAL A 363 -16.75 29.62 -25.93
C VAL A 363 -16.54 31.08 -25.49
N PRO A 364 -17.19 32.07 -26.13
CA PRO A 364 -16.91 33.48 -25.90
C PRO A 364 -17.22 33.89 -24.45
N GLY A 365 -16.24 34.49 -23.79
CA GLY A 365 -16.37 35.02 -22.44
C GLY A 365 -16.49 33.99 -21.31
N LYS A 366 -16.12 32.71 -21.53
CA LYS A 366 -16.12 31.68 -20.46
C LYS A 366 -14.76 31.02 -20.28
N THR A 367 -14.37 30.82 -19.02
CA THR A 367 -13.07 30.21 -18.68
C THR A 367 -13.10 28.69 -18.79
N VAL A 368 -11.90 28.09 -18.86
CA VAL A 368 -11.67 26.64 -18.78
C VAL A 368 -12.45 25.97 -17.63
N ASN A 369 -12.49 26.61 -16.46
CA ASN A 369 -13.13 26.05 -15.27
C ASN A 369 -14.67 26.17 -15.33
N GLN A 370 -15.20 27.26 -15.88
CA GLN A 370 -16.63 27.41 -16.14
C GLN A 370 -17.11 26.38 -17.18
N CYS A 371 -16.37 26.16 -18.26
CA CYS A 371 -16.68 25.14 -19.27
C CYS A 371 -16.70 23.72 -18.68
N LYS A 372 -15.74 23.39 -17.81
CA LYS A 372 -15.73 22.11 -17.05
C LYS A 372 -16.94 21.98 -16.13
N LYS A 373 -17.28 23.03 -15.35
CA LYS A 373 -18.44 23.05 -14.44
C LYS A 373 -19.76 22.83 -15.18
N LYS A 374 -19.98 23.55 -16.28
CA LYS A 374 -21.19 23.42 -17.11
C LYS A 374 -21.29 22.04 -17.77
N PHE A 375 -20.18 21.48 -18.26
CA PHE A 375 -20.16 20.10 -18.77
C PHE A 375 -20.52 19.06 -17.70
N ALA A 376 -20.05 19.23 -16.46
CA ALA A 376 -20.42 18.36 -15.35
C ALA A 376 -21.93 18.42 -15.05
N SER A 377 -22.50 19.64 -14.93
CA SER A 377 -23.93 19.87 -14.74
C SER A 377 -24.79 19.28 -15.87
N LEU A 378 -24.39 19.46 -17.14
CA LEU A 378 -25.04 18.83 -18.29
C LEU A 378 -25.03 17.30 -18.17
N LYS A 379 -23.86 16.70 -17.90
CA LYS A 379 -23.69 15.25 -17.71
C LYS A 379 -24.52 14.69 -16.55
N GLU A 380 -24.70 15.46 -15.48
CA GLU A 380 -25.56 15.11 -14.35
C GLU A 380 -27.04 15.18 -14.74
N SER A 381 -27.48 16.25 -15.41
CA SER A 381 -28.86 16.38 -15.90
C SER A 381 -29.28 15.22 -16.81
N PHE A 382 -28.37 14.69 -17.65
CA PHE A 382 -28.59 13.50 -18.47
C PHE A 382 -28.63 12.19 -17.69
N ARG A 383 -27.99 12.11 -16.52
CA ARG A 383 -28.04 10.92 -15.64
C ARG A 383 -29.31 10.90 -14.82
N ASN A 384 -29.70 12.04 -14.25
CA ASN A 384 -30.88 12.14 -13.40
C ASN A 384 -32.17 11.96 -14.23
N LYS A 385 -32.23 12.55 -15.44
CA LYS A 385 -33.32 12.30 -16.41
C LYS A 385 -33.38 10.85 -16.93
N LYS A 386 -32.37 10.01 -16.65
CA LYS A 386 -32.33 8.57 -16.94
C LYS A 386 -32.51 7.70 -15.67
N THR A 387 -32.92 8.32 -14.56
CA THR A 387 -33.31 7.65 -13.30
C THR A 387 -34.79 7.89 -12.98
N THR A 388 -35.39 8.94 -13.56
CA THR A 388 -36.82 9.27 -13.49
C THR A 388 -37.62 8.79 -14.72
N ALA A 389 -37.09 7.82 -15.46
CA ALA A 389 -37.68 7.19 -16.65
C ALA A 389 -37.18 5.74 -16.79
#